data_AF-A0A366H6A1-F1
#
_entry.id   AF-A0A366H6A1-F1
#
_cell.length_a   1.000
_cell.length_b   1.000
_cell.length_c   1.000
_cell.angle_alpha   90.00
_cell.angle_beta   90.00
_cell.angle_gamma   90.00
#
_symmetry.space_group_name_H-M   'P 1'
#
loop_
_entity.id
_entity.type
_entity.pdbx_description
1 polymer ?
#
loop_
_entity_poly.entity_id
_entity_poly.type
_entity_poly.pdbx_seq_one_letter_code
_entity_poly.pdbx_strand_id
1 'polypeptide(L)'
;MSRRSKLLIAALFLVLLGIPLGYVCYSWRVPDPLRFRIVAHEFERDLDFGGSWNWYYIEVRNTSAIPVYLYTGILYRDSATARTQGQHLSLLQEADYPKPAELYGPVRVPARGSWRGKAFLLRTEEGPPDLSAAHIVYYYDSHSRKATYELYHHLCELLPESMSEALHQGFNQSAQTAVESSFAKSVDTTPMQ
;
A
#
# COMPACT_ATOMS: atom_id res chain seq x y z
N MET A 1 -9.82 -27.76 41.22
CA MET A 1 -8.68 -26.81 41.10
C MET A 1 -8.79 -25.73 42.18
N SER A 2 -7.65 -25.35 42.79
CA SER A 2 -7.64 -24.26 43.79
C SER A 2 -7.92 -22.90 43.14
N ARG A 3 -8.49 -21.94 43.91
CA ARG A 3 -8.67 -20.54 43.46
C ARG A 3 -7.33 -19.91 43.04
N ARG A 4 -6.24 -20.28 43.72
CA ARG A 4 -4.87 -19.80 43.45
C ARG A 4 -4.37 -20.24 42.07
N SER A 5 -4.61 -21.51 41.70
CA SER A 5 -4.22 -22.05 40.40
C SER A 5 -4.94 -21.34 39.24
N LYS A 6 -6.25 -21.03 39.41
CA LYS A 6 -7.02 -20.29 38.40
C LYS A 6 -6.45 -18.89 38.14
N LEU A 7 -6.06 -18.17 39.18
CA LEU A 7 -5.45 -16.84 39.06
C LEU A 7 -4.09 -16.89 38.37
N LEU A 8 -3.24 -17.86 38.72
CA LEU A 8 -1.93 -18.02 38.08
C LEU A 8 -2.08 -18.33 36.59
N ILE A 9 -3.02 -19.21 36.23
CA ILE A 9 -3.30 -19.53 34.82
C ILE A 9 -3.81 -18.29 34.09
N ALA A 10 -4.77 -17.56 34.66
CA ALA A 10 -5.31 -16.34 34.05
C ALA A 10 -4.23 -15.27 33.83
N ALA A 11 -3.37 -15.03 34.83
CA ALA A 11 -2.27 -14.09 34.73
C ALA A 11 -1.28 -14.50 33.63
N LEU A 12 -0.92 -15.78 33.55
CA LEU A 12 -0.06 -16.30 32.48
C LEU A 12 -0.67 -16.09 31.09
N PHE A 13 -1.96 -16.37 30.93
CA PHE A 13 -2.68 -16.14 29.67
C PHE A 13 -2.68 -14.66 29.28
N LEU A 14 -2.90 -13.75 30.23
CA LEU A 14 -2.86 -12.31 29.95
C LEU A 14 -1.48 -11.83 29.51
N VAL A 15 -0.42 -12.32 30.17
CA VAL A 15 0.96 -12.00 29.76
C VAL A 15 1.26 -12.53 28.37
N LEU A 16 0.89 -13.78 28.09
CA LEU A 16 1.08 -14.38 26.77
C LEU A 16 0.26 -13.68 25.68
N LEU A 17 -0.93 -13.17 25.99
CA LEU A 17 -1.76 -12.39 25.07
C LEU A 17 -1.22 -10.97 24.85
N GLY A 18 -0.56 -10.39 25.85
CA GLY A 18 0.04 -9.06 25.75
C GLY A 18 1.15 -8.97 24.69
N ILE A 19 1.92 -10.05 24.49
CA ILE A 19 3.01 -10.10 23.52
C ILE A 19 2.52 -9.91 22.06
N PRO A 20 1.58 -10.73 21.52
CA PRO A 20 1.08 -10.54 20.16
C PRO A 20 0.33 -9.22 20.01
N LEU A 21 -0.41 -8.76 21.02
CA LEU A 21 -1.05 -7.44 20.98
C LEU A 21 -0.02 -6.31 20.87
N GLY A 22 1.05 -6.36 21.67
CA GLY A 22 2.16 -5.41 21.59
C GLY A 22 2.81 -5.40 20.21
N TYR A 23 3.00 -6.59 19.61
CA TYR A 23 3.54 -6.71 18.25
C TYR A 23 2.60 -6.10 17.19
N VAL A 24 1.30 -6.37 17.27
CA VAL A 24 0.30 -5.78 16.36
C VAL A 24 0.29 -4.26 16.48
N CYS A 25 0.27 -3.72 17.70
CA CYS A 25 0.31 -2.27 17.92
C CYS A 25 1.61 -1.64 17.40
N TYR A 26 2.76 -2.28 17.64
CA TYR A 26 4.06 -1.80 17.17
C TYR A 26 4.17 -1.79 15.63
N SER A 27 3.63 -2.83 14.98
CA SER A 27 3.65 -2.97 13.52
C SER A 27 2.44 -2.32 12.83
N TRP A 28 1.56 -1.67 13.58
CA TRP A 28 0.33 -1.08 13.04
C TRP A 28 0.60 0.10 12.11
N ARG A 29 1.56 0.96 12.50
CA ARG A 29 1.98 2.14 11.74
C ARG A 29 3.46 2.05 11.46
N VAL A 30 3.82 2.10 10.18
CA VAL A 30 5.23 2.10 9.77
C VAL A 30 5.47 3.42 9.05
N PRO A 31 6.15 4.40 9.65
CA PRO A 31 6.28 5.71 9.01
C PRO A 31 7.14 5.63 7.74
N ASP A 32 6.60 6.13 6.64
CA ASP A 32 7.26 6.25 5.33
C ASP A 32 8.08 5.03 4.92
N PRO A 33 7.49 3.84 4.79
CA PRO A 33 8.25 2.60 4.62
C PRO A 33 8.85 2.47 3.23
N LEU A 34 8.29 3.14 2.23
CA LEU A 34 8.62 2.93 0.82
C LEU A 34 9.50 4.06 0.27
N ARG A 35 10.41 3.69 -0.62
CA ARG A 35 11.22 4.60 -1.44
C ARG A 35 10.99 4.23 -2.89
N PHE A 36 10.81 5.23 -3.74
CA PHE A 36 10.48 5.05 -5.14
C PHE A 36 11.64 5.54 -5.99
N ARG A 37 11.98 4.77 -7.03
CA ARG A 37 13.02 5.09 -7.99
C ARG A 37 12.53 4.78 -9.39
N ILE A 38 12.70 5.70 -10.33
CA ILE A 38 12.38 5.44 -11.74
C ILE A 38 13.62 4.83 -12.39
N VAL A 39 13.47 3.64 -12.95
CA VAL A 39 14.57 2.85 -13.51
C VAL A 39 14.66 3.03 -15.02
N ALA A 40 13.51 3.12 -15.70
CA ALA A 40 13.44 3.29 -17.14
C ALA A 40 12.15 4.00 -17.56
N HIS A 41 12.16 4.57 -18.76
CA HIS A 41 11.02 5.22 -19.39
C HIS A 41 10.88 4.68 -20.81
N GLU A 42 9.72 4.11 -21.11
CA GLU A 42 9.37 3.65 -22.45
C GLU A 42 8.18 4.41 -22.98
N PHE A 43 8.29 4.83 -24.24
CA PHE A 43 7.18 5.40 -24.98
C PHE A 43 6.51 4.27 -25.77
N GLU A 44 5.39 3.78 -25.27
CA GLU A 44 4.55 2.86 -26.05
C GLU A 44 3.53 3.68 -26.84
N ARG A 45 3.47 3.45 -28.15
CA ARG A 45 2.45 4.08 -29.00
C ARG A 45 1.16 3.25 -28.94
N ASP A 46 0.08 3.97 -28.69
CA ASP A 46 -1.31 3.58 -28.94
C ASP A 46 -1.73 2.23 -28.40
N LEU A 47 -2.15 2.23 -27.12
CA LEU A 47 -3.17 1.28 -26.69
C LEU A 47 -4.52 1.75 -27.26
N ASP A 48 -5.39 0.82 -27.66
CA ASP A 48 -6.73 1.08 -28.21
C ASP A 48 -7.70 1.84 -27.25
N PHE A 49 -7.23 2.26 -26.08
CA PHE A 49 -7.99 2.99 -25.06
C PHE A 49 -8.09 4.51 -25.31
N GLY A 50 -7.86 4.99 -26.54
CA GLY A 50 -8.15 6.37 -26.94
C GLY A 50 -7.26 7.45 -26.31
N GLY A 51 -6.05 7.09 -25.88
CA GLY A 51 -5.08 8.02 -25.31
C GLY A 51 -3.66 7.49 -25.42
N SER A 52 -2.69 8.40 -25.50
CA SER A 52 -1.28 8.04 -25.43
C SER A 52 -0.83 8.03 -23.97
N TRP A 53 -0.07 7.00 -23.59
CA TRP A 53 0.40 6.79 -22.23
C TRP A 53 1.93 6.78 -22.22
N ASN A 54 2.53 7.39 -21.20
CA ASN A 54 3.97 7.25 -20.93
C ASN A 54 4.15 6.16 -19.88
N TRP A 55 4.94 5.13 -20.17
CA TRP A 55 5.21 4.04 -19.24
C TRP A 55 6.55 4.24 -18.52
N TYR A 56 6.50 4.19 -17.20
CA TYR A 56 7.65 4.29 -16.31
C TYR A 56 7.86 2.96 -15.60
N TYR A 57 9.09 2.45 -15.65
CA TYR A 57 9.51 1.35 -14.82
C TYR A 57 9.93 1.89 -13.48
N ILE A 58 9.23 1.48 -12.43
CA ILE A 58 9.44 1.97 -11.07
C ILE A 58 9.94 0.81 -10.21
N GLU A 59 11.00 1.08 -9.48
CA GLU A 59 11.45 0.25 -8.38
C GLU A 59 10.96 0.85 -7.07
N VAL A 60 10.25 0.04 -6.30
CA VAL A 60 9.76 0.38 -4.96
C VAL A 60 10.58 -0.41 -3.96
N ARG A 61 11.32 0.27 -3.10
CA ARG A 61 12.12 -0.32 -2.03
C ARG A 61 11.42 -0.14 -0.69
N ASN A 62 11.20 -1.23 0.02
CA ASN A 62 10.73 -1.19 1.40
C ASN A 62 11.93 -1.10 2.34
N THR A 63 11.96 -0.05 3.15
CA THR A 63 13.01 0.24 4.14
C THR A 63 12.71 -0.34 5.52
N SER A 64 11.46 -0.76 5.74
CA SER A 64 11.01 -1.28 7.02
C SER A 64 11.40 -2.75 7.22
N ALA A 65 11.35 -3.19 8.48
CA ALA A 65 11.63 -4.58 8.86
C ALA A 65 10.45 -5.54 8.62
N ILE A 66 9.30 -5.05 8.13
CA ILE A 66 8.11 -5.85 7.89
C ILE A 66 7.63 -5.70 6.45
N PRO A 67 6.92 -6.70 5.89
CA PRO A 67 6.31 -6.55 4.57
C PRO A 67 5.25 -5.44 4.56
N VAL A 68 5.15 -4.75 3.43
CA VAL A 68 4.16 -3.69 3.19
C VAL A 68 3.36 -4.04 1.94
N TYR A 69 2.06 -3.77 1.99
CA TYR A 69 1.13 -3.97 0.88
C TYR A 69 0.76 -2.62 0.29
N LEU A 70 1.23 -2.36 -0.92
CA LEU A 70 1.04 -1.11 -1.65
C LEU A 70 -0.20 -1.21 -2.55
N TYR A 71 -1.23 -0.42 -2.29
CA TYR A 71 -2.48 -0.47 -3.05
C TYR A 71 -2.42 0.39 -4.31
N THR A 72 -1.99 1.64 -4.15
CA THR A 72 -1.93 2.59 -5.27
C THR A 72 -0.94 3.70 -4.98
N GLY A 73 -0.41 4.29 -6.04
CA GLY A 73 0.34 5.53 -6.01
C GLY A 73 -0.36 6.60 -6.82
N ILE A 74 -0.03 7.86 -6.57
CA ILE A 74 -0.40 8.99 -7.39
C ILE A 74 0.88 9.79 -7.58
N LEU A 75 1.28 9.97 -8.84
CA LEU A 75 2.43 10.78 -9.17
C LEU A 75 1.94 12.19 -9.47
N TYR A 76 2.54 13.14 -8.79
CA TYR A 76 2.31 14.56 -8.96
C TYR A 76 3.53 15.19 -9.61
N ARG A 77 3.28 15.99 -10.66
CA ARG A 77 4.32 16.74 -11.36
C ARG A 77 5.00 17.74 -10.42
N ASP A 78 4.21 18.41 -9.58
CA ASP A 78 4.68 19.34 -8.56
C ASP A 78 3.83 19.19 -7.28
N SER A 79 4.47 19.34 -6.13
CA SER A 79 3.84 19.51 -4.83
C SER A 79 2.72 20.56 -4.81
N ALA A 80 2.83 21.65 -5.58
CA ALA A 80 1.81 22.70 -5.65
C ALA A 80 0.56 22.25 -6.42
N THR A 81 0.72 21.43 -7.45
CA THR A 81 -0.39 20.86 -8.25
C THR A 81 -0.99 19.60 -7.64
N ALA A 82 -0.38 19.08 -6.56
CA ALA A 82 -0.83 17.86 -5.91
C ALA A 82 -2.27 17.90 -5.38
N ARG A 83 -2.85 19.09 -5.23
CA ARG A 83 -4.21 19.28 -4.75
C ARG A 83 -5.28 19.35 -5.83
N THR A 84 -4.90 19.55 -7.10
CA THR A 84 -5.87 19.86 -8.17
C THR A 84 -5.82 18.92 -9.37
N GLN A 85 -4.68 18.29 -9.67
CA GLN A 85 -4.53 17.51 -10.90
C GLN A 85 -3.53 16.36 -10.75
N GLY A 86 -3.85 15.42 -9.87
CA GLY A 86 -3.05 14.19 -9.70
C GLY A 86 -3.20 13.25 -10.88
N GLN A 87 -2.09 12.72 -11.39
CA GLN A 87 -2.12 11.60 -12.32
C GLN A 87 -2.00 10.31 -11.52
N HIS A 88 -3.01 9.44 -11.65
CA HIS A 88 -3.06 8.17 -10.94
C HIS A 88 -1.94 7.24 -11.44
N LEU A 89 -1.11 6.78 -10.51
CA LEU A 89 -0.04 5.84 -10.76
C LEU A 89 -0.56 4.43 -10.42
N SER A 90 -1.07 3.74 -11.44
CA SER A 90 -1.45 2.34 -11.27
C SER A 90 -0.20 1.49 -11.40
N LEU A 91 0.10 0.70 -10.36
CA LEU A 91 1.27 -0.17 -10.33
C LEU A 91 0.90 -1.52 -10.91
N LEU A 92 1.51 -1.86 -12.04
CA LEU A 92 1.30 -3.13 -12.71
C LEU A 92 2.50 -4.04 -12.44
N GLN A 93 2.22 -5.26 -12.00
CA GLN A 93 3.25 -6.29 -11.89
C GLN A 93 3.74 -6.66 -13.29
N GLU A 94 5.06 -6.82 -13.43
CA GLU A 94 5.76 -7.04 -14.71
C GLU A 94 5.40 -8.37 -15.41
N ALA A 95 4.54 -9.20 -14.82
CA ALA A 95 4.05 -10.42 -15.45
C ALA A 95 3.08 -10.08 -16.60
N ASP A 96 3.20 -10.81 -17.72
CA ASP A 96 2.40 -10.71 -18.95
C ASP A 96 1.02 -10.08 -18.75
N TYR A 97 0.77 -8.95 -19.43
CA TYR A 97 -0.46 -8.13 -19.39
C TYR A 97 -1.65 -8.86 -18.73
N PRO A 98 -1.85 -8.66 -17.40
CA PRO A 98 -2.96 -9.30 -16.73
C PRO A 98 -4.25 -8.79 -17.35
N LYS A 99 -5.25 -9.67 -17.45
CA LYS A 99 -6.61 -9.25 -17.79
C LYS A 99 -7.01 -8.12 -16.83
N PRO A 100 -7.75 -7.09 -17.28
CA PRO A 100 -8.06 -5.90 -16.48
C PRO A 100 -8.57 -6.18 -15.06
N ALA A 101 -9.23 -7.31 -14.83
CA ALA A 101 -9.74 -7.73 -13.53
C ALA A 101 -8.67 -8.15 -12.50
N GLU A 102 -7.46 -8.56 -12.93
CA GLU A 102 -6.36 -8.97 -12.03
C GLU A 102 -5.44 -7.81 -11.62
N LEU A 103 -5.66 -6.61 -12.17
CA LEU A 103 -4.80 -5.42 -11.96
C LEU A 103 -5.03 -4.71 -10.61
N TYR A 104 -5.99 -5.14 -9.79
CA TYR A 104 -6.47 -4.35 -8.64
C TYR A 104 -6.10 -4.89 -7.26
N GLY A 105 -5.19 -5.86 -7.18
CA GLY A 105 -4.68 -6.36 -5.90
C GLY A 105 -3.56 -5.49 -5.31
N PRO A 106 -3.43 -5.38 -3.98
CA PRO A 106 -2.27 -4.73 -3.38
C PRO A 106 -0.98 -5.48 -3.72
N VAL A 107 0.04 -4.73 -4.11
CA VAL A 107 1.38 -5.24 -4.38
C VAL A 107 2.12 -5.47 -3.07
N ARG A 108 2.59 -6.70 -2.84
CA ARG A 108 3.41 -7.02 -1.66
C ARG A 108 4.87 -6.63 -1.90
N VAL A 109 5.37 -5.65 -1.15
CA VAL A 109 6.79 -5.28 -1.11
C VAL A 109 7.45 -5.96 0.11
N PRO A 110 8.37 -6.91 -0.09
CA PRO A 110 8.96 -7.68 1.01
C PRO A 110 9.74 -6.79 2.00
N ALA A 111 9.85 -7.23 3.25
CA ALA A 111 10.62 -6.55 4.29
C ALA A 111 12.07 -6.33 3.83
N ARG A 112 12.58 -5.10 3.94
CA ARG A 112 13.92 -4.69 3.47
C ARG A 112 14.23 -5.02 2.00
N GLY A 113 13.24 -5.40 1.21
CA GLY A 113 13.41 -5.79 -0.18
C GLY A 113 12.91 -4.72 -1.15
N SER A 114 12.88 -5.07 -2.42
CA SER A 114 12.32 -4.24 -3.47
C SER A 114 11.31 -5.00 -4.30
N TRP A 115 10.45 -4.24 -4.96
CA TRP A 115 9.55 -4.67 -6.00
C TRP A 115 9.76 -3.79 -7.23
N ARG A 116 9.57 -4.34 -8.42
CA ARG A 116 9.64 -3.60 -9.68
C ARG A 116 8.37 -3.82 -10.46
N GLY A 117 7.93 -2.78 -11.15
CA GLY A 117 6.81 -2.88 -12.07
C GLY A 117 6.63 -1.62 -12.89
N LYS A 118 5.58 -1.62 -13.68
CA LYS A 118 5.26 -0.52 -14.57
C LYS A 118 4.25 0.40 -13.92
N ALA A 119 4.36 1.67 -14.27
CA ALA A 119 3.31 2.64 -14.01
C ALA A 119 3.14 3.52 -15.22
N PHE A 120 1.93 4.05 -15.41
CA PHE A 120 1.62 4.87 -16.58
C PHE A 120 1.17 6.27 -16.17
N LEU A 121 1.47 7.24 -17.03
CA LEU A 121 0.94 8.60 -16.96
C LEU A 121 0.23 8.94 -18.26
N LEU A 122 -0.89 9.65 -18.16
CA LEU A 122 -1.55 10.17 -19.34
C LEU A 122 -0.61 11.17 -20.02
N ARG A 123 -0.35 10.96 -21.31
CA ARG A 123 0.50 11.86 -22.08
C ARG A 123 -0.21 13.19 -22.28
N THR A 124 0.50 14.26 -21.96
CA THR A 124 0.11 15.63 -22.29
C THR A 124 0.79 16.06 -23.59
N GLU A 125 0.19 17.00 -24.33
CA GLU A 125 0.77 17.54 -25.57
C GLU A 125 2.16 18.16 -25.35
N GLU A 126 2.44 18.61 -24.13
CA GLU A 126 3.69 19.25 -23.69
C GLU A 126 4.92 18.31 -23.66
N GLY A 127 4.77 17.03 -24.01
CA GLY A 127 5.85 16.05 -23.96
C GLY A 127 5.98 15.34 -22.61
N PRO A 128 7.06 14.56 -22.39
CA PRO A 128 7.26 13.84 -21.14
C PRO A 128 7.48 14.84 -19.99
N PRO A 129 6.79 14.70 -18.85
CA PRO A 129 6.99 15.58 -17.71
C PRO A 129 8.43 15.47 -17.19
N ASP A 130 9.00 16.59 -16.74
CA ASP A 130 10.22 16.56 -15.93
C ASP A 130 9.89 15.90 -14.58
N LEU A 131 10.52 14.75 -14.33
CA LEU A 131 10.28 13.92 -13.15
C LEU A 131 11.21 14.28 -11.99
N SER A 132 12.18 15.18 -12.18
CA SER A 132 13.12 15.58 -11.13
C SER A 132 12.43 16.24 -9.93
N ALA A 133 11.31 16.92 -10.18
CA ALA A 133 10.47 17.55 -9.16
C ALA A 133 9.24 16.72 -8.78
N ALA A 134 9.10 15.49 -9.30
CA ALA A 134 7.90 14.72 -9.11
C ALA A 134 7.80 14.14 -7.69
N HIS A 135 6.57 14.05 -7.19
CA HIS A 135 6.24 13.51 -5.87
C HIS A 135 5.27 12.34 -6.01
N ILE A 136 5.49 11.29 -5.23
CA ILE A 136 4.55 10.16 -5.15
C ILE A 136 3.85 10.21 -3.80
N VAL A 137 2.53 10.31 -3.84
CA VAL A 137 1.68 9.96 -2.70
C VAL A 137 1.22 8.54 -2.91
N TYR A 138 1.30 7.72 -1.88
CA TYR A 138 0.93 6.32 -2.00
C TYR A 138 0.14 5.87 -0.78
N TYR A 139 -0.69 4.85 -1.00
CA TYR A 139 -1.53 4.24 0.00
C TYR A 139 -1.06 2.80 0.21
N TYR A 140 -0.82 2.46 1.46
CA TYR A 140 -0.32 1.14 1.83
C TYR A 140 -0.91 0.67 3.15
N ASP A 141 -0.79 -0.64 3.40
CA ASP A 141 -0.99 -1.25 4.70
C ASP A 141 0.26 -2.01 5.15
N SER A 142 0.49 -2.02 6.46
CA SER A 142 1.41 -2.98 7.06
C SER A 142 0.84 -4.40 6.99
N HIS A 143 1.71 -5.39 7.09
CA HIS A 143 1.29 -6.78 7.12
C HIS A 143 0.27 -7.08 8.23
N SER A 144 0.53 -6.63 9.45
CA SER A 144 -0.35 -6.88 10.60
C SER A 144 -1.72 -6.23 10.42
N ARG A 145 -1.75 -5.02 9.85
CA ARG A 145 -2.99 -4.32 9.55
C ARG A 145 -3.80 -5.06 8.50
N LYS A 146 -3.20 -5.43 7.36
CA LYS A 146 -3.87 -6.23 6.33
C LYS A 146 -4.41 -7.56 6.88
N ALA A 147 -3.61 -8.29 7.64
CA ALA A 147 -4.05 -9.55 8.26
C ALA A 147 -5.23 -9.34 9.23
N THR A 148 -5.27 -8.21 9.93
CA THR A 148 -6.41 -7.85 10.80
C THR A 148 -7.66 -7.52 9.98
N TYR A 149 -7.54 -6.83 8.84
CA TYR A 149 -8.65 -6.63 7.89
C TYR A 149 -9.17 -7.96 7.33
N GLU A 150 -8.27 -8.84 6.87
CA GLU A 150 -8.63 -10.14 6.32
C GLU A 150 -9.35 -11.01 7.37
N LEU A 151 -8.83 -11.06 8.59
CA LEU A 151 -9.47 -11.75 9.70
C LEU A 151 -10.84 -11.15 10.02
N TYR A 152 -10.94 -9.81 10.06
CA TYR A 152 -12.19 -9.11 10.29
C TYR A 152 -13.27 -9.48 9.27
N HIS A 153 -12.92 -9.47 7.98
CA HIS A 153 -13.85 -9.85 6.91
C HIS A 153 -14.28 -11.30 7.04
N HIS A 154 -13.32 -12.21 7.28
CA HIS A 154 -13.63 -13.61 7.47
C HIS A 154 -14.55 -13.86 8.67
N LEU A 155 -14.35 -13.14 9.78
CA LEU A 155 -15.25 -13.22 10.94
C LEU A 155 -16.65 -12.71 10.60
N CYS A 156 -16.78 -11.65 9.81
CA CYS A 156 -18.09 -11.13 9.40
C CYS A 156 -18.87 -12.13 8.54
N GLU A 157 -18.19 -12.93 7.72
CA GLU A 157 -18.82 -14.01 6.92
C GLU A 157 -19.38 -15.14 7.80
N LEU A 158 -18.81 -15.34 8.99
CA LEU A 158 -19.21 -16.40 9.93
C LEU A 158 -20.26 -15.95 10.94
N LEU A 159 -20.48 -14.64 11.08
CA LEU A 159 -21.37 -14.07 12.07
C LEU A 159 -22.80 -13.87 11.51
N PRO A 160 -23.84 -13.91 12.37
CA PRO A 160 -25.18 -13.49 11.97
C PRO A 160 -25.19 -12.05 11.45
N GLU A 161 -26.06 -11.74 10.48
CA GLU A 161 -26.14 -10.42 9.83
C GLU A 161 -26.18 -9.26 10.84
N SER A 162 -27.01 -9.37 11.88
CA SER A 162 -27.14 -8.33 12.92
C SER A 162 -25.84 -8.03 13.67
N MET A 163 -24.98 -9.02 13.86
CA MET A 163 -23.66 -8.82 14.49
C MET A 163 -22.65 -8.26 13.48
N SER A 164 -22.72 -8.70 12.22
CA SER A 164 -21.85 -8.22 11.15
C SER A 164 -22.08 -6.73 10.86
N GLU A 165 -23.32 -6.25 10.87
CA GLU A 165 -23.68 -4.85 10.65
C GLU A 165 -23.13 -3.94 11.76
N ALA A 166 -23.27 -4.35 13.01
CA ALA A 166 -22.75 -3.62 14.16
C ALA A 166 -21.21 -3.50 14.09
N LEU A 167 -20.53 -4.58 13.67
CA LEU A 167 -19.08 -4.58 13.46
C LEU A 167 -18.66 -3.66 12.30
N HIS A 168 -19.39 -3.67 11.19
CA HIS A 168 -19.11 -2.83 10.01
C HIS A 168 -19.15 -1.34 10.32
N GLN A 169 -20.14 -0.91 11.11
CA GLN A 169 -20.26 0.50 11.48
C GLN A 169 -19.03 1.00 12.26
N GLY A 170 -18.57 0.25 13.27
CA GLY A 170 -17.40 0.64 14.07
C GLY A 170 -16.09 0.55 13.28
N PHE A 171 -15.95 -0.46 12.43
CA PHE A 171 -14.73 -0.69 11.69
C PHE A 171 -14.50 0.33 10.57
N ASN A 172 -15.54 0.67 9.79
CA ASN A 172 -15.42 1.62 8.69
C ASN A 172 -15.01 3.03 9.14
N GLN A 173 -15.50 3.48 10.31
CA GLN A 173 -15.09 4.75 10.91
C GLN A 173 -13.60 4.79 11.25
N SER A 174 -13.06 3.67 11.72
CA SER A 174 -11.64 3.54 12.08
C SER A 174 -10.75 3.36 10.84
N ALA A 175 -11.22 2.61 9.85
CA ALA A 175 -10.49 2.27 8.64
C ALA A 175 -10.31 3.45 7.68
N GLN A 176 -11.35 4.24 7.45
CA GLN A 176 -11.32 5.40 6.54
C GLN A 176 -10.37 6.51 7.02
N THR A 177 -10.19 6.64 8.34
CA THR A 177 -9.28 7.62 8.93
C THR A 177 -7.82 7.20 8.82
N ALA A 178 -7.55 5.93 8.52
CA ALA A 178 -6.27 5.31 8.82
C ALA A 178 -5.43 4.92 7.59
N VAL A 179 -5.95 4.89 6.36
CA VAL A 179 -5.09 4.59 5.19
C VAL A 179 -3.96 5.62 5.16
N GLU A 180 -2.73 5.15 5.41
CA GLU A 180 -1.60 6.05 5.60
C GLU A 180 -1.21 6.59 4.23
N SER A 181 -1.50 7.87 4.01
CA SER A 181 -0.92 8.61 2.89
C SER A 181 0.45 9.10 3.32
N SER A 182 1.47 8.46 2.78
CA SER A 182 2.85 8.91 2.96
C SER A 182 3.28 9.73 1.76
N PHE A 183 4.06 10.78 2.03
CA PHE A 183 4.69 11.60 1.01
C PHE A 183 6.10 11.10 0.77
N ALA A 184 6.33 10.44 -0.36
CA ALA A 184 7.70 10.18 -0.79
C ALA A 184 8.34 11.50 -1.25
N LYS A 185 9.33 11.96 -0.49
CA LYS A 185 10.11 13.15 -0.83
C LYS A 185 11.14 12.76 -1.90
N SER A 186 10.93 13.28 -3.11
CA SER A 186 11.73 13.13 -4.33
C SER A 186 11.90 11.71 -4.87
N VAL A 187 11.55 11.52 -6.14
CA VAL A 187 11.86 10.31 -6.90
C VAL A 187 13.32 10.39 -7.34
N ASP A 188 14.13 9.39 -6.97
CA ASP A 188 15.51 9.30 -7.45
C ASP A 188 15.50 8.90 -8.93
N THR A 189 16.16 9.71 -9.76
CA THR A 189 16.28 9.51 -11.21
C THR A 189 17.71 9.13 -11.63
N THR A 190 18.60 8.83 -10.67
CA THR A 190 20.00 8.53 -10.97
C THR A 190 20.11 7.21 -11.77
N PRO A 191 20.71 7.22 -12.98
CA PRO A 191 20.88 6.01 -13.77
C PRO A 191 21.83 5.03 -13.09
N MET A 192 21.53 3.73 -13.20
CA MET A 192 22.41 2.66 -12.71
C MET A 192 23.65 2.61 -13.63
N GLN A 193 24.83 2.87 -13.08
CA GLN A 193 26.11 2.62 -13.77
C GLN A 193 26.36 1.12 -13.91
#